data_AF-A0A4Y7ZSM7-F1
#
_entry.id   AF-A0A4Y7ZSM7-F1
#
_cell.length_a   1.000
_cell.length_b   1.000
_cell.length_c   1.000
_cell.angle_alpha   90.00
_cell.angle_beta   90.00
_cell.angle_gamma   90.00
#
_symmetry.space_group_name_H-M   'P 1'
#
loop_
_entity.id
_entity.type
_entity.pdbx_description
1 polymer ?
#
loop_
_entity_poly.entity_id
_entity_poly.type
_entity_poly.pdbx_seq_one_letter_code
_entity_poly.pdbx_strand_id
1 'polypeptide(L)'
;MTQSRQSQVSLSDTPYYHCISRCVRRAYLCGEDKYTQKSFEHRRQWVVERMHYLASLFSIDICAYAIMSNHYHLVLHVDEAFNNNLNHEEVCERWCQLYSKPVLVERWQSGQTISEAENKAALAIIEHWRSRLADISWFMRCLNEFIARKANKEDECFGRFWEGRFKSQALLDEDALLTCMAYVDLNPVRAKMSDSVETSEYTSAYERIHGVAQQKEKPLEYAFTKKPLFGFVGDENKQSTEGIPFSL
;
A
#
# COMPACT_ATOMS: atom_id res chain seq x y z
N MET A 1 5.31 -1.57 26.60
CA MET A 1 6.56 -1.03 26.02
C MET A 1 6.38 -0.83 24.54
N THR A 2 6.88 0.28 23.98
CA THR A 2 6.91 0.54 22.54
C THR A 2 7.97 -0.35 21.89
N GLN A 3 7.55 -1.41 21.19
CA GLN A 3 8.46 -2.30 20.46
C GLN A 3 8.84 -1.69 19.10
N SER A 4 9.99 -2.09 18.54
CA SER A 4 10.42 -1.66 17.22
C SER A 4 9.58 -2.38 16.15
N ARG A 5 9.37 -1.78 14.96
CA ARG A 5 8.54 -2.43 13.95
C ARG A 5 9.12 -3.71 13.37
N GLN A 6 10.45 -3.79 13.31
CA GLN A 6 11.13 -5.04 12.97
C GLN A 6 10.77 -6.17 13.95
N SER A 7 10.40 -5.82 15.19
CA SER A 7 9.86 -6.78 16.18
C SER A 7 8.32 -6.90 16.18
N GLN A 8 7.60 -6.10 15.39
CA GLN A 8 6.13 -6.15 15.30
C GLN A 8 5.62 -6.75 13.97
N VAL A 9 6.47 -6.79 12.94
CA VAL A 9 6.19 -7.44 11.66
C VAL A 9 7.05 -8.69 11.59
N SER A 10 6.39 -9.84 11.63
CA SER A 10 6.98 -11.17 11.62
C SER A 10 6.24 -11.99 10.58
N LEU A 11 6.84 -12.13 9.40
CA LEU A 11 6.23 -12.87 8.29
C LEU A 11 6.16 -14.38 8.59
N SER A 12 6.96 -14.87 9.53
CA SER A 12 6.84 -16.24 10.04
C SER A 12 5.57 -16.48 10.85
N ASP A 13 4.97 -15.42 11.43
CA ASP A 13 3.73 -15.55 12.20
C ASP A 13 2.50 -15.31 11.31
N THR A 14 2.54 -14.30 10.45
CA THR A 14 1.48 -14.03 9.47
C THR A 14 1.98 -13.07 8.37
N PRO A 15 1.51 -13.24 7.11
CA PRO A 15 1.72 -12.26 6.04
C PRO A 15 0.70 -11.11 6.08
N TYR A 16 -0.31 -11.13 6.95
CA TYR A 16 -1.43 -10.18 6.97
C TYR A 16 -1.32 -9.11 8.07
N TYR A 17 -1.50 -7.84 7.70
CA TYR A 17 -1.38 -6.72 8.61
C TYR A 17 -2.43 -5.63 8.39
N HIS A 18 -3.01 -5.13 9.49
CA HIS A 18 -3.82 -3.93 9.51
C HIS A 18 -2.96 -2.70 9.80
N CYS A 19 -2.94 -1.77 8.85
CA CYS A 19 -2.19 -0.53 8.91
C CYS A 19 -3.10 0.70 8.99
N ILE A 20 -2.73 1.68 9.82
CA ILE A 20 -3.51 2.91 10.02
C ILE A 20 -2.56 4.13 10.08
N SER A 21 -2.83 5.16 9.28
CA SER A 21 -2.17 6.46 9.39
C SER A 21 -3.20 7.57 9.60
N ARG A 22 -2.93 8.46 10.56
CA ARG A 22 -3.82 9.58 10.95
C ARG A 22 -3.10 10.91 10.84
N CYS A 23 -3.78 11.93 10.33
CA CYS A 23 -3.26 13.28 10.20
C CYS A 23 -3.35 14.06 11.52
N VAL A 24 -2.53 15.10 11.68
CA VAL A 24 -2.55 16.04 12.83
C VAL A 24 -3.09 17.41 12.46
N ARG A 25 -3.13 18.32 13.44
CA ARG A 25 -3.38 19.76 13.26
C ARG A 25 -4.79 20.10 12.79
N ARG A 26 -5.75 19.18 12.94
CA ARG A 26 -7.03 19.25 12.22
C ARG A 26 -6.83 19.35 10.71
N ALA A 27 -5.67 18.93 10.18
CA ALA A 27 -5.48 18.78 8.76
C ALA A 27 -6.49 17.73 8.27
N TYR A 28 -7.27 18.12 7.29
CA TYR A 28 -8.16 17.21 6.60
C TYR A 28 -7.31 16.41 5.63
N LEU A 29 -7.26 15.10 5.88
CA LEU A 29 -6.78 14.18 4.85
C LEU A 29 -7.69 14.34 3.63
N CYS A 30 -9.00 14.31 3.89
CA CYS A 30 -10.08 14.51 2.94
C CYS A 30 -11.28 15.15 3.66
N GLY A 31 -12.30 15.56 2.92
CA GLY A 31 -13.51 16.13 3.50
C GLY A 31 -13.51 17.65 3.56
N GLU A 32 -14.62 18.19 4.06
CA GLU A 32 -14.84 19.62 4.14
C GLU A 32 -14.35 20.17 5.47
N ASP A 33 -13.47 21.17 5.40
CA ASP A 33 -13.12 21.95 6.57
C ASP A 33 -14.23 22.95 6.89
N LYS A 34 -15.03 22.65 7.91
CA LYS A 34 -16.15 23.50 8.34
C LYS A 34 -15.73 24.94 8.69
N TYR A 35 -14.48 25.18 9.05
CA TYR A 35 -14.00 26.53 9.37
C TYR A 35 -13.70 27.36 8.11
N THR A 36 -12.96 26.79 7.17
CA THR A 36 -12.58 27.48 5.92
C THR A 36 -13.57 27.27 4.78
N GLN A 37 -14.53 26.35 4.92
CA GLN A 37 -15.45 25.88 3.88
C GLN A 37 -14.72 25.28 2.66
N LYS A 38 -13.42 24.96 2.79
CA LYS A 38 -12.64 24.34 1.73
C LYS A 38 -12.88 22.84 1.74
N SER A 39 -13.20 22.29 0.58
CA SER A 39 -13.31 20.85 0.38
C SER A 39 -11.96 20.25 -0.01
N PHE A 40 -11.62 19.13 0.62
CA PHE A 40 -10.47 18.28 0.33
C PHE A 40 -10.88 16.87 -0.10
N GLU A 41 -12.16 16.67 -0.45
CA GLU A 41 -12.70 15.35 -0.86
C GLU A 41 -11.93 14.75 -2.05
N HIS A 42 -11.45 15.58 -2.98
CA HIS A 42 -10.63 15.16 -4.13
C HIS A 42 -9.35 14.40 -3.73
N ARG A 43 -8.85 14.58 -2.50
CA ARG A 43 -7.66 13.90 -2.00
C ARG A 43 -7.89 12.40 -1.81
N ARG A 44 -9.14 11.92 -1.63
CA ARG A 44 -9.41 10.48 -1.47
C ARG A 44 -8.94 9.69 -2.68
N GLN A 45 -9.26 10.20 -3.86
CA GLN A 45 -8.85 9.60 -5.12
C GLN A 45 -7.32 9.55 -5.24
N TRP A 46 -6.61 10.61 -4.82
CA TRP A 46 -5.13 10.60 -4.81
C TRP A 46 -4.55 9.49 -3.93
N VAL A 47 -5.19 9.21 -2.78
CA VAL A 47 -4.74 8.16 -1.87
C VAL A 47 -4.99 6.79 -2.50
N VAL A 48 -6.18 6.56 -3.07
CA VAL A 48 -6.56 5.30 -3.73
C VAL A 48 -5.64 5.01 -4.92
N GLU A 49 -5.44 5.97 -5.82
CA GLU A 49 -4.54 5.81 -6.96
C GLU A 49 -3.12 5.52 -6.52
N ARG A 50 -2.62 6.25 -5.51
CA ARG A 50 -1.25 6.08 -5.04
C ARG A 50 -1.05 4.71 -4.37
N MET A 51 -1.98 4.24 -3.55
CA MET A 51 -1.82 2.95 -2.88
C MET A 51 -1.85 1.78 -3.88
N HIS A 52 -2.74 1.81 -4.88
CA HIS A 52 -2.78 0.76 -5.90
C HIS A 52 -1.57 0.81 -6.85
N TYR A 53 -1.05 2.01 -7.13
CA TYR A 53 0.22 2.15 -7.85
C TYR A 53 1.38 1.56 -7.04
N LEU A 54 1.46 1.83 -5.74
CA LEU A 54 2.50 1.21 -4.91
C LEU A 54 2.34 -0.31 -4.84
N ALA A 55 1.11 -0.81 -4.78
CA ALA A 55 0.84 -2.25 -4.78
C ALA A 55 1.29 -2.94 -6.08
N SER A 56 1.31 -2.24 -7.22
CA SER A 56 1.84 -2.81 -8.47
C SER A 56 3.36 -2.86 -8.54
N LEU A 57 4.06 -2.12 -7.67
CA LEU A 57 5.51 -2.11 -7.58
C LEU A 57 6.05 -3.01 -6.47
N PHE A 58 5.36 -3.04 -5.33
CA PHE A 58 5.74 -3.83 -4.16
C PHE A 58 5.19 -5.25 -4.25
N SER A 59 5.86 -6.17 -3.57
CA SER A 59 5.36 -7.53 -3.31
C SER A 59 4.35 -7.52 -2.17
N ILE A 60 3.37 -6.60 -2.25
CA ILE A 60 2.35 -6.35 -1.24
C ILE A 60 1.00 -6.19 -1.93
N ASP A 61 0.00 -6.93 -1.48
CA ASP A 61 -1.39 -6.82 -1.92
C ASP A 61 -2.23 -6.00 -0.95
N ILE A 62 -3.31 -5.41 -1.48
CA ILE A 62 -4.32 -4.72 -0.68
C ILE A 62 -5.53 -5.64 -0.58
N CYS A 63 -5.78 -6.17 0.62
CA CYS A 63 -6.93 -7.04 0.91
C CYS A 63 -8.20 -6.20 1.09
N ALA A 64 -8.10 -5.14 1.89
CA ALA A 64 -9.18 -4.20 2.18
C ALA A 64 -8.64 -2.80 2.48
N TYR A 65 -9.46 -1.77 2.30
CA TYR A 65 -9.13 -0.41 2.65
C TYR A 65 -10.37 0.44 2.94
N ALA A 66 -10.17 1.52 3.70
CA ALA A 66 -11.15 2.60 3.83
C ALA A 66 -10.42 3.94 4.00
N ILE A 67 -10.74 4.92 3.14
CA ILE A 67 -10.23 6.28 3.28
C ILE A 67 -11.23 7.07 4.13
N MET A 68 -10.78 7.61 5.27
CA MET A 68 -11.58 8.45 6.18
C MET A 68 -11.16 9.92 6.04
N SER A 69 -11.91 10.85 6.63
CA SER A 69 -11.63 12.28 6.49
C SER A 69 -10.30 12.74 7.12
N ASN A 70 -9.79 12.03 8.14
CA ASN A 70 -8.52 12.39 8.81
C ASN A 70 -7.55 11.21 9.00
N HIS A 71 -7.89 10.04 8.50
CA HIS A 71 -7.04 8.85 8.55
C HIS A 71 -7.43 7.88 7.44
N TYR A 72 -6.66 6.82 7.24
CA TYR A 72 -7.05 5.72 6.38
C TYR A 72 -6.68 4.39 7.04
N HIS A 73 -7.37 3.34 6.63
CA HIS A 73 -7.12 1.95 7.01
C HIS A 73 -6.71 1.15 5.78
N LEU A 74 -5.71 0.28 5.93
CA LEU A 74 -5.29 -0.71 4.93
C LEU A 74 -5.17 -2.07 5.61
N VAL A 75 -5.68 -3.12 4.97
CA VAL A 75 -5.36 -4.50 5.27
C VAL A 75 -4.45 -4.99 4.15
N LEU A 76 -3.22 -5.33 4.49
CA LEU A 76 -2.15 -5.67 3.57
C LEU A 76 -1.78 -7.14 3.69
N HIS A 77 -1.36 -7.73 2.57
CA HIS A 77 -0.76 -9.06 2.49
C HIS A 77 0.64 -8.93 1.89
N VAL A 78 1.66 -9.54 2.51
CA VAL A 78 3.03 -9.59 1.97
C VAL A 78 3.23 -10.88 1.20
N ASP A 79 3.50 -10.77 -0.10
CA ASP A 79 3.69 -11.91 -1.00
C ASP A 79 5.19 -12.25 -1.12
N GLU A 80 5.68 -13.06 -0.18
CA GLU A 80 7.08 -13.53 -0.18
C GLU A 80 7.38 -14.42 -1.39
N ALA A 81 6.40 -15.20 -1.87
CA ALA A 81 6.58 -16.09 -3.02
C ALA A 81 6.85 -15.27 -4.29
N PHE A 82 6.02 -14.27 -4.57
CA PHE A 82 6.24 -13.34 -5.67
C PHE A 82 7.59 -12.61 -5.50
N ASN A 83 7.90 -12.11 -4.30
CA ASN A 83 9.15 -11.40 -4.04
C ASN A 83 10.40 -12.25 -4.32
N ASN A 84 10.36 -13.54 -3.95
CA ASN A 84 11.47 -14.47 -4.15
C ASN A 84 11.63 -14.87 -5.62
N ASN A 85 10.54 -14.83 -6.39
CA ASN A 85 10.55 -15.18 -7.81
C ASN A 85 10.99 -14.03 -8.74
N LEU A 86 11.00 -12.78 -8.27
CA LEU A 86 11.46 -11.65 -9.07
C LEU A 86 12.94 -11.84 -9.44
N ASN A 87 13.30 -11.61 -10.69
CA ASN A 87 14.72 -11.54 -11.07
C ASN A 87 15.32 -10.15 -10.73
N HIS A 88 16.64 -10.01 -10.84
CA HIS A 88 17.33 -8.76 -10.50
C HIS A 88 16.92 -7.57 -11.36
N GLU A 89 16.63 -7.78 -12.65
CA GLU A 89 16.16 -6.73 -13.56
C GLU A 89 14.77 -6.25 -13.14
N GLU A 90 13.86 -7.16 -12.83
CA GLU A 90 12.52 -6.86 -12.36
C GLU A 90 12.50 -6.05 -11.05
N VAL A 91 13.42 -6.34 -10.12
CA VAL A 91 13.61 -5.55 -8.89
C VAL A 91 14.10 -4.15 -9.24
N CYS A 92 15.05 -4.02 -10.15
CA CYS A 92 15.54 -2.72 -10.61
C CYS A 92 14.43 -1.89 -11.27
N GLU A 93 13.67 -2.49 -12.17
CA GLU A 93 12.55 -1.83 -12.87
C GLU A 93 11.52 -1.26 -11.90
N ARG A 94 11.10 -2.04 -10.90
CA ARG A 94 10.14 -1.63 -9.87
C ARG A 94 10.71 -0.55 -8.96
N TRP A 95 11.92 -0.74 -8.44
CA TRP A 95 12.55 0.22 -7.53
C TRP A 95 12.79 1.58 -8.21
N CYS A 96 13.20 1.56 -9.49
CA CYS A 96 13.49 2.76 -10.25
C CYS A 96 12.25 3.60 -10.60
N GLN A 97 11.04 3.07 -10.42
CA GLN A 97 9.82 3.88 -10.51
C GLN A 97 9.65 4.87 -9.34
N LEU A 98 10.37 4.66 -8.24
CA LEU A 98 10.24 5.44 -7.01
C LEU A 98 11.51 6.22 -6.67
N TYR A 99 12.66 5.67 -7.03
CA TYR A 99 13.97 6.21 -6.64
C TYR A 99 14.96 6.19 -7.82
N SER A 100 15.93 7.09 -7.79
CA SER A 100 16.99 7.13 -8.79
C SER A 100 17.93 5.92 -8.66
N LYS A 101 18.42 5.46 -9.82
CA LYS A 101 19.35 4.34 -9.95
C LYS A 101 20.79 4.79 -9.68
N PRO A 102 21.56 4.10 -8.81
CA PRO A 102 23.00 4.35 -8.65
C PRO A 102 23.77 3.93 -9.90
N VAL A 103 24.84 4.67 -10.23
CA VAL A 103 25.73 4.42 -11.39
C VAL A 103 26.25 2.99 -11.41
N LEU A 104 26.57 2.41 -10.25
CA LEU A 104 27.06 1.04 -10.18
C LEU A 104 26.04 0.01 -10.69
N VAL A 105 24.76 0.20 -10.35
CA VAL A 105 23.67 -0.69 -10.81
C VAL A 105 23.40 -0.47 -12.29
N GLU A 106 23.46 0.76 -12.77
CA GLU A 106 23.36 1.08 -14.21
C GLU A 106 24.46 0.41 -15.03
N ARG A 107 25.72 0.46 -14.55
CA ARG A 107 26.84 -0.24 -15.17
C ARG A 107 26.63 -1.75 -15.16
N TRP A 108 26.08 -2.32 -14.07
CA TRP A 108 25.78 -3.75 -13.99
C TRP A 108 24.74 -4.17 -15.03
N GLN A 109 23.60 -3.47 -15.13
CA GLN A 109 22.57 -3.76 -16.15
C GLN A 109 23.08 -3.61 -17.59
N SER A 110 24.04 -2.71 -17.80
CA SER A 110 24.65 -2.47 -19.11
C SER A 110 25.80 -3.43 -19.44
N GLY A 111 26.15 -4.35 -18.54
CA GLY A 111 27.31 -5.25 -18.70
C GLY A 111 28.68 -4.55 -18.66
N GLN A 112 28.75 -3.36 -18.04
CA GLN A 112 29.94 -2.49 -17.97
C GLN A 112 30.70 -2.58 -16.64
N THR A 113 30.32 -3.48 -15.75
CA THR A 113 31.10 -3.83 -14.56
C THR A 113 32.35 -4.61 -14.95
N ILE A 114 33.51 -4.21 -14.44
CA ILE A 114 34.82 -4.72 -14.87
C ILE A 114 35.41 -5.75 -13.91
N SER A 115 34.84 -5.90 -12.71
CA SER A 115 35.33 -6.83 -11.70
C SER A 115 34.20 -7.60 -11.02
N GLU A 116 34.52 -8.78 -10.50
CA GLU A 116 33.61 -9.56 -9.67
C GLU A 116 33.16 -8.77 -8.41
N ALA A 117 34.04 -7.93 -7.86
CA ALA A 117 33.72 -7.08 -6.72
C ALA A 117 32.65 -6.03 -7.07
N GLU A 118 32.73 -5.40 -8.25
CA GLU A 118 31.70 -4.47 -8.73
C GLU A 118 30.35 -5.18 -8.95
N ASN A 119 30.37 -6.37 -9.58
CA ASN A 119 29.17 -7.19 -9.76
C ASN A 119 28.51 -7.54 -8.41
N LYS A 120 29.30 -8.04 -7.46
CA LYS A 120 28.80 -8.41 -6.13
C LYS A 120 28.23 -7.20 -5.38
N ALA A 121 28.86 -6.04 -5.48
CA ALA A 121 28.37 -4.82 -4.85
C ALA A 121 27.06 -4.32 -5.48
N ALA A 122 26.91 -4.41 -6.82
CA ALA A 122 25.66 -4.10 -7.50
C ALA A 122 24.53 -5.04 -7.05
N LEU A 123 24.78 -6.35 -7.06
CA LEU A 123 23.81 -7.36 -6.63
C LEU A 123 23.39 -7.18 -5.16
N ALA A 124 24.32 -6.83 -4.27
CA ALA A 124 23.99 -6.54 -2.87
C ALA A 124 23.04 -5.33 -2.72
N ILE A 125 23.19 -4.31 -3.57
CA ILE A 125 22.25 -3.18 -3.61
C ILE A 125 20.87 -3.63 -4.08
N ILE A 126 20.81 -4.46 -5.13
CA ILE A 126 19.56 -4.97 -5.69
C ILE A 126 18.83 -5.86 -4.68
N GLU A 127 19.53 -6.75 -3.99
CA GLU A 127 18.94 -7.57 -2.92
C GLU A 127 18.42 -6.73 -1.76
N HIS A 128 19.09 -5.62 -1.44
CA HIS A 128 18.55 -4.66 -0.48
C HIS A 128 17.25 -4.03 -0.98
N TRP A 129 17.13 -3.69 -2.26
CA TRP A 129 15.89 -3.18 -2.83
C TRP A 129 14.76 -4.22 -2.81
N ARG A 130 15.07 -5.48 -3.15
CA ARG A 130 14.13 -6.60 -3.04
C ARG A 130 13.55 -6.70 -1.63
N SER A 131 14.41 -6.65 -0.61
CA SER A 131 13.95 -6.69 0.79
C SER A 131 12.97 -5.55 1.12
N ARG A 132 13.19 -4.36 0.55
CA ARG A 132 12.33 -3.19 0.77
C ARG A 132 11.01 -3.26 0.00
N LEU A 133 10.99 -3.90 -1.17
CA LEU A 133 9.77 -4.10 -1.96
C LEU A 133 8.78 -5.06 -1.29
N ALA A 134 9.21 -5.85 -0.30
CA ALA A 134 8.34 -6.66 0.54
C ALA A 134 8.11 -6.07 1.95
N ASP A 135 8.64 -4.88 2.25
CA ASP A 135 8.57 -4.28 3.59
C ASP A 135 7.38 -3.29 3.71
N ILE A 136 6.43 -3.62 4.59
CA ILE A 136 5.26 -2.78 4.90
C ILE A 136 5.66 -1.36 5.35
N SER A 137 6.75 -1.22 6.11
CA SER A 137 7.24 0.10 6.52
C SER A 137 7.71 0.93 5.35
N TRP A 138 8.31 0.31 4.32
CA TRP A 138 8.68 1.01 3.08
C TRP A 138 7.45 1.36 2.25
N PHE A 139 6.50 0.44 2.10
CA PHE A 139 5.23 0.71 1.41
C PHE A 139 4.51 1.92 2.04
N MET A 140 4.30 1.87 3.34
CA MET A 140 3.63 2.93 4.09
C MET A 140 4.42 4.24 4.10
N ARG A 141 5.76 4.19 4.06
CA ARG A 141 6.60 5.38 3.88
C ARG A 141 6.35 6.04 2.52
N CYS A 142 6.41 5.25 1.44
CA CYS A 142 6.20 5.75 0.07
C CYS A 142 4.79 6.35 -0.12
N LEU A 143 3.77 5.77 0.54
CA LEU A 143 2.41 6.30 0.52
C LEU A 143 2.30 7.60 1.33
N ASN A 144 2.74 7.58 2.58
CA ASN A 144 2.59 8.71 3.50
C ASN A 144 3.42 9.93 3.09
N GLU A 145 4.64 9.71 2.58
CA GLU A 145 5.48 10.81 2.10
C GLU A 145 4.84 11.53 0.91
N PHE A 146 4.32 10.77 -0.05
CA PHE A 146 3.64 11.32 -1.22
C PHE A 146 2.46 12.20 -0.82
N ILE A 147 1.57 11.66 0.01
CA ILE A 147 0.37 12.38 0.48
C ILE A 147 0.78 13.63 1.25
N ALA A 148 1.71 13.52 2.21
CA ALA A 148 2.14 14.66 3.01
C ALA A 148 2.75 15.78 2.16
N ARG A 149 3.60 15.43 1.19
CA ARG A 149 4.22 16.42 0.29
C ARG A 149 3.18 17.09 -0.61
N LYS A 150 2.24 16.32 -1.17
CA LYS A 150 1.20 16.85 -2.07
C LYS A 150 0.22 17.74 -1.29
N ALA A 151 -0.25 17.29 -0.13
CA ALA A 151 -1.17 18.04 0.73
C ALA A 151 -0.53 19.32 1.29
N ASN A 152 0.68 19.24 1.87
CA ASN A 152 1.37 20.44 2.38
C ASN A 152 1.65 21.47 1.28
N LYS A 153 1.96 21.02 0.06
CA LYS A 153 2.12 21.91 -1.10
C LYS A 153 0.81 22.59 -1.48
N GLU A 154 -0.30 21.85 -1.53
CA GLU A 154 -1.64 22.40 -1.82
C GLU A 154 -2.12 23.35 -0.71
N ASP A 155 -1.74 23.09 0.53
CA ASP A 155 -2.09 23.90 1.70
C ASP A 155 -1.10 25.05 1.94
N GLU A 156 -0.09 25.21 1.06
CA GLU A 156 0.97 26.22 1.15
C GLU A 156 1.62 26.29 2.54
N CYS A 157 1.78 25.14 3.19
CA CYS A 157 2.23 25.07 4.57
C CYS A 157 3.44 24.17 4.76
N PHE A 158 4.14 24.40 5.86
CA PHE A 158 5.28 23.60 6.29
C PHE A 158 4.95 22.81 7.55
N GLY A 159 5.76 21.79 7.82
CA GLY A 159 5.70 20.99 9.03
C GLY A 159 5.00 19.65 8.86
N ARG A 160 4.66 19.05 10.00
CA ARG A 160 4.23 17.66 10.10
C ARG A 160 2.76 17.49 9.68
N PHE A 161 2.51 16.58 8.74
CA PHE A 161 1.17 16.22 8.27
C PHE A 161 0.57 15.03 9.05
N TRP A 162 1.36 13.98 9.29
CA TRP A 162 0.95 12.77 10.01
C TRP A 162 1.22 12.85 11.51
N GLU A 163 0.29 12.39 12.35
CA GLU A 163 0.41 12.40 13.83
C GLU A 163 1.66 11.70 14.35
N GLY A 164 2.03 10.66 13.63
CA GLY A 164 2.83 9.58 14.16
C GLY A 164 3.51 8.80 13.07
N ARG A 165 4.23 7.80 13.54
CA ARG A 165 4.40 6.57 12.78
C ARG A 165 3.01 5.92 12.60
N PHE A 166 2.74 5.33 11.45
CA PHE A 166 1.55 4.49 11.25
C PHE A 166 1.45 3.37 12.31
N LYS A 167 0.23 2.94 12.63
CA LYS A 167 -0.01 1.76 13.48
C LYS A 167 -0.06 0.51 12.60
N SER A 168 0.52 -0.59 13.08
CA SER A 168 0.48 -1.90 12.42
C SER A 168 0.01 -2.95 13.43
N GLN A 169 -0.91 -3.81 13.02
CA GLN A 169 -1.41 -4.93 13.81
C GLN A 169 -1.36 -6.20 12.95
N ALA A 170 -0.67 -7.23 13.42
CA ALA A 170 -0.65 -8.55 12.78
C ALA A 170 -2.04 -9.21 12.90
N LEU A 171 -2.49 -9.86 11.83
CA LEU A 171 -3.74 -10.63 11.76
C LEU A 171 -3.36 -12.11 11.68
N LEU A 172 -3.44 -12.81 12.81
CA LEU A 172 -2.79 -14.11 13.01
C LEU A 172 -3.57 -15.30 12.43
N ASP A 173 -4.85 -15.12 12.16
CA ASP A 173 -5.74 -16.15 11.63
C ASP A 173 -6.76 -15.54 10.65
N GLU A 174 -7.47 -16.43 9.95
CA GLU A 174 -8.44 -16.07 8.93
C GLU A 174 -9.63 -15.30 9.52
N ASP A 175 -10.10 -15.66 10.72
CA ASP A 175 -11.19 -14.97 11.42
C ASP A 175 -10.80 -13.52 11.74
N ALA A 176 -9.58 -13.29 12.22
CA ALA A 176 -9.03 -11.97 12.48
C ALA A 176 -8.90 -11.17 11.18
N LEU A 177 -8.47 -11.81 10.09
CA LEU A 177 -8.39 -11.18 8.77
C LEU A 177 -9.78 -10.72 8.30
N LEU A 178 -10.76 -11.62 8.25
CA LEU A 178 -12.10 -11.31 7.77
C LEU A 178 -12.80 -10.28 8.65
N THR A 179 -12.70 -10.43 9.98
CA THR A 179 -13.26 -9.47 10.94
C THR A 179 -12.62 -8.09 10.75
N CYS A 180 -11.31 -8.02 10.52
CA CYS A 180 -10.62 -6.77 10.28
C CYS A 180 -11.05 -6.12 8.96
N MET A 181 -11.17 -6.89 7.88
CA MET A 181 -11.64 -6.40 6.59
C MET A 181 -13.06 -5.82 6.70
N ALA A 182 -14.00 -6.57 7.31
CA ALA A 182 -15.36 -6.10 7.56
C ALA A 182 -15.38 -4.85 8.44
N TYR A 183 -14.57 -4.82 9.50
CA TYR A 183 -14.40 -3.64 10.34
C TYR A 183 -13.94 -2.43 9.51
N VAL A 184 -12.95 -2.61 8.63
CA VAL A 184 -12.39 -1.56 7.78
C VAL A 184 -13.47 -0.97 6.88
N ASP A 185 -14.18 -1.81 6.12
CA ASP A 185 -15.23 -1.39 5.19
C ASP A 185 -16.44 -0.73 5.90
N LEU A 186 -16.74 -1.13 7.14
CA LEU A 186 -17.82 -0.53 7.93
C LEU A 186 -17.45 0.79 8.61
N ASN A 187 -16.17 1.20 8.63
CA ASN A 187 -15.77 2.42 9.35
C ASN A 187 -16.46 3.70 8.85
N PRO A 188 -16.58 3.96 7.53
CA PRO A 188 -17.29 5.13 7.03
C PRO A 188 -18.74 5.20 7.52
N VAL A 189 -19.45 4.06 7.56
CA VAL A 189 -20.83 3.98 8.06
C VAL A 189 -20.88 4.26 9.56
N ARG A 190 -19.99 3.64 10.34
CA ARG A 190 -19.90 3.86 11.79
C ARG A 190 -19.57 5.31 12.15
N ALA A 191 -18.77 5.97 11.33
CA ALA A 191 -18.42 7.38 11.47
C ALA A 191 -19.49 8.34 10.93
N LYS A 192 -20.61 7.83 10.39
CA LYS A 192 -21.69 8.59 9.75
C LYS A 192 -21.20 9.43 8.56
N MET A 193 -20.22 8.92 7.82
CA MET A 193 -19.72 9.50 6.57
C MET A 193 -20.47 8.95 5.34
N SER A 194 -21.10 7.78 5.47
CA SER A 194 -21.92 7.13 4.45
C SER A 194 -23.11 6.47 5.14
N ASP A 195 -24.24 6.36 4.45
CA ASP A 195 -25.45 5.71 4.98
C ASP A 195 -25.37 4.18 4.89
N SER A 196 -24.58 3.66 3.96
CA SER A 196 -24.43 2.23 3.71
C SER A 196 -23.00 1.88 3.23
N VAL A 197 -22.69 0.58 3.19
CA VAL A 197 -21.41 0.07 2.68
C VAL A 197 -21.37 0.22 1.15
N GLU A 198 -22.50 -0.06 0.51
CA GLU A 198 -22.77 0.01 -0.92
C GLU A 198 -22.55 1.43 -1.46
N THR A 199 -22.79 2.47 -0.66
CA THR A 199 -22.61 3.87 -1.10
C THR A 199 -21.27 4.47 -0.67
N SER A 200 -20.39 3.70 -0.01
CA SER A 200 -19.12 4.22 0.50
C SER A 200 -17.99 4.10 -0.52
N GLU A 201 -17.96 5.02 -1.50
CA GLU A 201 -17.12 4.97 -2.71
C GLU A 201 -15.63 4.66 -2.50
N TYR A 202 -15.03 5.12 -1.40
CA TYR A 202 -13.59 4.99 -1.13
C TYR A 202 -13.28 3.86 -0.15
N THR A 203 -13.90 2.71 -0.38
CA THR A 203 -13.71 1.47 0.38
C THR A 203 -13.50 0.28 -0.55
N SER A 204 -12.84 -0.77 -0.04
CA SER A 204 -12.72 -2.03 -0.77
C SER A 204 -14.06 -2.71 -1.02
N ALA A 205 -15.01 -2.62 -0.08
CA ALA A 205 -16.34 -3.19 -0.28
C ALA A 205 -17.06 -2.53 -1.46
N TYR A 206 -17.02 -1.20 -1.57
CA TYR A 206 -17.58 -0.50 -2.72
C TYR A 206 -16.95 -0.99 -4.02
N GLU A 207 -15.61 -1.11 -4.06
CA GLU A 207 -14.93 -1.59 -5.26
C GLU A 207 -15.37 -3.00 -5.67
N ARG A 208 -15.58 -3.87 -4.69
CA ARG A 208 -16.00 -5.26 -4.92
C ARG A 208 -17.45 -5.35 -5.37
N ILE A 209 -18.36 -4.62 -4.71
CA ILE A 209 -19.80 -4.57 -5.01
C ILE A 209 -20.02 -4.07 -6.44
N HIS A 210 -19.27 -3.06 -6.88
CA HIS A 210 -19.42 -2.44 -8.19
C HIS A 210 -18.55 -3.09 -9.28
N GLY A 211 -17.86 -4.21 -8.97
CA GLY A 211 -17.06 -4.94 -9.93
C GLY A 211 -15.82 -4.18 -10.44
N VAL A 212 -15.37 -3.14 -9.73
CA VAL A 212 -14.16 -2.37 -10.09
C VAL A 212 -12.91 -2.93 -9.42
N ALA A 213 -13.06 -3.74 -8.35
CA ALA A 213 -11.95 -4.32 -7.58
C ALA A 213 -10.96 -5.14 -8.41
N GLN A 214 -11.40 -5.72 -9.53
CA GLN A 214 -10.58 -6.56 -10.42
C GLN A 214 -10.22 -5.87 -11.75
N GLN A 215 -10.60 -4.59 -11.92
CA GLN A 215 -10.29 -3.85 -13.13
C GLN A 215 -8.80 -3.53 -13.19
N LYS A 216 -8.18 -3.92 -14.31
CA LYS A 216 -6.78 -3.63 -14.61
C LYS A 216 -6.72 -2.38 -15.48
N GLU A 217 -6.58 -1.23 -14.84
CA GLU A 217 -6.36 0.04 -15.54
C GLU A 217 -4.87 0.35 -15.59
N LYS A 218 -4.37 0.82 -16.74
CA LYS A 218 -3.02 1.37 -16.84
C LYS A 218 -3.12 2.89 -17.01
N PRO A 219 -2.99 3.68 -15.93
CA PRO A 219 -2.98 5.12 -16.06
C PRO A 219 -1.81 5.56 -16.94
N LEU A 220 -2.03 6.52 -17.84
CA LEU A 220 -1.02 7.00 -18.78
C LEU A 220 0.25 7.51 -18.09
N GLU A 221 0.14 7.95 -16.84
CA GLU A 221 1.23 8.49 -16.03
C GLU A 221 2.13 7.41 -15.39
N TYR A 222 1.71 6.14 -15.39
CA TYR A 222 2.42 5.06 -14.70
C TYR A 222 2.90 3.97 -15.65
N ALA A 223 4.14 3.51 -15.43
CA ALA A 223 4.72 2.41 -16.22
C ALA A 223 3.99 1.07 -15.98
N PHE A 224 3.43 0.89 -14.78
CA PHE A 224 2.75 -0.32 -14.33
C PHE A 224 1.23 -0.16 -14.31
N THR A 225 0.53 -1.23 -14.66
CA THR A 225 -0.92 -1.34 -14.49
C THR A 225 -1.28 -1.28 -13.01
N LYS A 226 -2.34 -0.56 -12.66
CA LYS A 226 -2.94 -0.55 -11.32
C LYS A 226 -3.17 -1.99 -10.87
N LYS A 227 -2.61 -2.37 -9.72
CA LYS A 227 -2.84 -3.70 -9.15
C LYS A 227 -4.25 -3.75 -8.56
N PRO A 228 -5.10 -4.72 -8.93
CA PRO A 228 -6.44 -4.87 -8.34
C PRO A 228 -6.35 -5.22 -6.84
N LEU A 229 -7.49 -5.20 -6.15
CA LEU A 229 -7.57 -5.74 -4.79
C LEU A 229 -7.26 -7.23 -4.78
N PHE A 230 -6.67 -7.72 -3.69
CA PHE A 230 -6.37 -9.14 -3.52
C PHE A 230 -7.67 -9.95 -3.65
N GLY A 231 -7.64 -10.96 -4.53
CA GLY A 231 -8.81 -11.76 -4.88
C GLY A 231 -9.25 -12.65 -3.72
N PHE A 232 -10.53 -12.98 -3.67
CA PHE A 232 -11.03 -14.05 -2.81
C PHE A 232 -10.85 -15.38 -3.53
N VAL A 233 -10.30 -16.37 -2.83
CA VAL A 233 -10.19 -17.75 -3.32
C VAL A 233 -11.13 -18.57 -2.45
N GLY A 234 -12.34 -18.82 -2.96
CA GLY A 234 -13.26 -19.77 -2.35
C GLY A 234 -12.83 -21.21 -2.57
N ASP A 235 -13.50 -22.14 -1.88
CA ASP A 235 -13.32 -23.61 -1.97
C ASP A 235 -13.42 -24.18 -3.40
N GLU A 236 -13.98 -23.42 -4.34
CA GLU A 236 -14.27 -23.86 -5.70
C GLU A 236 -13.06 -23.81 -6.65
N ASN A 237 -11.97 -23.12 -6.28
CA ASN A 237 -10.77 -23.01 -7.10
C ASN A 237 -9.55 -23.68 -6.47
N LYS A 238 -9.58 -25.02 -6.39
CA LYS A 238 -8.42 -25.87 -6.01
C LYS A 238 -7.16 -25.69 -6.90
N GLN A 239 -7.21 -24.84 -7.91
CA GLN A 239 -6.09 -24.53 -8.81
C GLN A 239 -5.43 -23.16 -8.56
N SER A 240 -6.09 -22.24 -7.84
CA SER A 240 -5.50 -20.94 -7.48
C SER A 240 -5.13 -20.97 -6.01
N THR A 241 -3.83 -21.05 -5.69
CA THR A 241 -3.34 -21.07 -4.31
C THR A 241 -3.09 -19.67 -3.74
N GLU A 242 -3.34 -18.61 -4.51
CA GLU A 242 -3.03 -17.22 -4.14
C GLU A 242 -4.31 -16.37 -4.03
N GLY A 243 -4.69 -16.01 -2.80
CA GLY A 243 -5.80 -15.11 -2.51
C GLY A 243 -6.23 -15.11 -1.04
N ILE A 244 -7.21 -14.27 -0.73
CA ILE A 244 -7.87 -14.21 0.58
C ILE A 244 -8.65 -15.54 0.76
N PRO A 245 -8.41 -16.32 1.83
CA PRO A 245 -8.91 -17.69 1.98
C PRO A 245 -10.40 -17.73 2.38
N PHE A 246 -11.26 -17.11 1.58
CA PHE A 246 -12.70 -17.04 1.79
C PHE A 246 -13.44 -17.03 0.45
N SER A 247 -14.63 -17.61 0.41
CA SER A 247 -15.61 -17.44 -0.67
C SER A 247 -16.50 -16.23 -0.39
N LEU A 248 -16.78 -15.40 -1.41
CA LEU A 248 -17.86 -14.42 -1.39
C LEU A 248 -19.16 -15.05 -1.89
#